data_AF-A0A3B1BET1-F1
#
_entry.id   AF-A0A3B1BET1-F1
#
_cell.length_a   1.000
_cell.length_b   1.000
_cell.length_c   1.000
_cell.angle_alpha   90.00
_cell.angle_beta   90.00
_cell.angle_gamma   90.00
#
_symmetry.space_group_name_H-M   'P 1'
#
loop_
_entity.id
_entity.type
_entity.pdbx_description
1 polymer ?
#
loop_
_entity_poly.entity_id
_entity_poly.type
_entity_poly.pdbx_seq_one_letter_code
_entity_poly.pdbx_strand_id
1 'polypeptide(L)' 'SFTSIDANISYSLGAVLRNESDTTLTIGVVNLTDQNPPFVDIAGSYDPRSGDPRGRRAYIKVGTKF' A
#
# COMPACT_ATOMS: atom_id res chain seq x y z
N SER A 1 -17.64 4.67 -11.63
CA SER A 1 -16.17 4.73 -11.70
C SER A 1 -15.65 4.95 -10.28
N PHE A 2 -14.65 4.19 -9.83
CA PHE A 2 -14.04 4.28 -8.50
C PHE A 2 -12.56 4.59 -8.66
N THR A 3 -12.06 5.59 -7.95
CA THR A 3 -10.66 6.03 -8.03
C THR A 3 -10.12 6.22 -6.62
N SER A 4 -9.13 5.41 -6.24
CA SER A 4 -8.34 5.62 -5.03
C SER A 4 -6.95 6.15 -5.39
N ILE A 5 -6.35 6.89 -4.46
CA ILE A 5 -4.98 7.40 -4.61
C ILE A 5 -4.11 6.69 -3.57
N ASP A 6 -3.03 6.08 -4.03
CA ASP A 6 -2.04 5.42 -3.17
C ASP A 6 -0.74 6.23 -3.18
N ALA A 7 -0.07 6.31 -2.04
CA ALA A 7 1.20 7.02 -1.90
C ALA A 7 2.24 6.12 -1.22
N ASN A 8 3.47 6.12 -1.73
CA ASN A 8 4.58 5.44 -1.08
C ASN A 8 5.88 6.22 -1.23
N ILE A 9 6.78 6.05 -0.25
CA ILE A 9 8.13 6.58 -0.26
C ILE A 9 9.10 5.45 0.08
N SER A 10 10.17 5.34 -0.69
CA SER A 10 11.20 4.30 -0.51
C SER A 10 12.57 4.94 -0.34
N TYR A 11 13.35 4.41 0.60
CA TYR A 11 14.70 4.86 0.89
C TYR A 11 15.68 3.67 0.87
N SER A 12 16.79 3.83 0.15
CA SER A 12 17.87 2.84 0.14
C SER A 12 18.81 3.09 1.31
N LEU A 13 18.94 2.10 2.18
CA LEU A 13 19.78 2.11 3.38
C LEU A 13 21.16 1.50 3.14
N GLY A 14 21.48 1.05 1.91
CA GLY A 14 22.76 0.39 1.61
C GLY A 14 23.97 1.23 2.02
N ALA A 15 23.96 2.52 1.71
CA ALA A 15 25.04 3.44 2.09
C ALA A 15 25.11 3.72 3.61
N VAL A 16 23.99 3.67 4.32
CA VAL A 16 23.90 4.00 5.76
C VAL A 16 24.33 2.81 6.62
N LEU A 17 23.98 1.58 6.20
CA LEU A 17 24.25 0.36 6.95
C LEU A 17 25.67 -0.21 6.76
N ARG A 18 26.51 0.42 5.91
CA ARG A 18 27.89 -0.03 5.57
C ARG A 18 28.00 -1.52 5.22
N ASN A 19 26.91 -2.09 4.71
CA ASN A 19 26.84 -3.47 4.25
C ASN A 19 26.73 -3.49 2.73
N GLU A 20 27.33 -4.49 2.08
CA GLU A 20 27.18 -4.76 0.64
C GLU A 20 25.74 -5.18 0.26
N SER A 21 24.85 -5.31 1.26
CA SER A 21 23.44 -5.65 1.06
C SER A 21 22.61 -4.42 0.67
N ASP A 22 21.96 -4.49 -0.49
CA ASP A 22 20.97 -3.50 -0.93
C ASP A 22 19.69 -3.63 -0.07
N THR A 23 19.66 -2.90 1.04
CA THR A 23 18.48 -2.84 1.93
C THR A 23 17.63 -1.62 1.59
N THR A 24 16.34 -1.83 1.33
CA THR A 24 15.35 -0.78 1.05
C THR A 24 14.26 -0.75 2.13
N LEU A 25 14.00 0.44 2.68
CA LEU A 25 12.87 0.69 3.56
C LEU A 25 11.80 1.47 2.79
N THR A 26 10.57 0.96 2.77
CA THR A 26 9.43 1.61 2.12
C THR A 26 8.33 1.85 3.14
N ILE A 27 7.76 3.06 3.13
CA ILE A 27 6.57 3.42 3.89
C ILE A 27 5.49 3.80 2.88
N GLY A 28 4.28 3.29 3.02
CA GLY A 28 3.20 3.60 2.10
C GLY A 28 1.84 3.67 2.75
N VAL A 29 0.91 4.31 2.05
CA VAL A 29 -0.49 4.46 2.40
C VAL A 29 -1.32 4.09 1.18
N VAL A 30 -2.19 3.11 1.36
CA VAL A 30 -3.21 2.71 0.38
C VAL A 30 -4.49 3.48 0.70
N ASN A 31 -5.19 3.94 -0.34
CA ASN A 31 -6.41 4.73 -0.25
C ASN A 31 -6.24 5.99 0.63
N LEU A 32 -5.29 6.84 0.25
CA LEU A 32 -4.93 8.08 0.96
C LEU A 32 -6.15 8.96 1.25
N THR A 33 -7.10 9.01 0.31
CA THR A 33 -8.31 9.83 0.36
C THR A 33 -9.52 9.13 1.00
N ASP A 34 -9.36 7.93 1.56
CA ASP A 34 -10.41 7.16 2.26
C ASP A 34 -11.68 6.95 1.44
N GLN A 35 -11.52 6.73 0.14
CA GLN A 35 -12.67 6.50 -0.74
C GLN A 35 -13.25 5.13 -0.47
N ASN A 36 -14.56 5.08 -0.22
CA ASN A 36 -15.28 3.83 -0.09
C ASN A 36 -15.41 3.16 -1.47
N PRO A 37 -15.14 1.85 -1.58
CA PRO A 37 -15.37 1.14 -2.83
C PRO A 37 -16.87 1.14 -3.18
N PRO A 38 -17.20 0.99 -4.48
CA PRO A 38 -18.58 0.98 -4.90
C PRO A 38 -19.33 -0.14 -4.20
N PHE A 39 -20.46 0.22 -3.58
CA PHE A 39 -21.35 -0.74 -2.95
C PHE A 39 -22.10 -1.50 -4.04
N VAL A 40 -21.96 -2.83 -4.04
CA VAL A 40 -22.71 -3.74 -4.91
C VAL A 40 -23.48 -4.65 -3.98
N ASP A 41 -24.80 -4.74 -4.14
CA ASP A 41 -25.64 -5.60 -3.29
C ASP A 41 -25.52 -7.07 -3.69
N ILE A 42 -24.35 -7.65 -3.45
CA ILE A 42 -24.13 -9.10 -3.49
C ILE A 42 -24.02 -9.57 -2.03
N ALA A 43 -25.08 -10.24 -1.56
CA ALA A 43 -25.21 -10.73 -0.18
C ALA A 43 -24.89 -9.68 0.91
N GLY A 44 -25.17 -8.39 0.65
CA GLY A 44 -24.90 -7.30 1.59
C GLY A 44 -23.42 -6.98 1.83
N SER A 45 -22.53 -7.33 0.89
CA SER A 45 -21.08 -7.11 1.00
C SER A 45 -20.51 -6.33 -0.18
N TYR A 46 -19.39 -5.65 0.02
CA TYR A 46 -18.64 -5.01 -1.07
C TYR A 46 -18.09 -6.06 -2.06
N ASP A 47 -18.09 -5.72 -3.36
CA ASP A 47 -17.46 -6.55 -4.37
C ASP A 47 -15.93 -6.43 -4.32
N PRO A 48 -15.19 -7.49 -3.93
CA PRO A 48 -13.73 -7.45 -3.82
C PRO A 48 -13.04 -7.28 -5.18
N ARG A 49 -13.74 -7.45 -6.31
CA ARG A 49 -13.22 -7.17 -7.65
C ARG A 49 -13.31 -5.69 -8.02
N SER A 50 -14.19 -4.94 -7.35
CA SER A 50 -14.47 -3.54 -7.63
C SER A 50 -13.67 -2.58 -6.75
N GLY A 51 -13.21 -3.03 -5.57
CA GLY A 51 -12.33 -2.27 -4.70
C GLY A 51 -12.18 -2.92 -3.31
N ASP A 52 -11.13 -2.55 -2.58
CA ASP A 52 -10.86 -3.07 -1.24
C ASP A 52 -11.77 -2.38 -0.19
N PRO A 53 -12.62 -3.10 0.56
CA PRO A 53 -13.50 -2.52 1.58
C PRO A 53 -12.77 -2.05 2.84
N ARG A 54 -11.46 -2.31 2.95
CA ARG A 54 -10.70 -2.04 4.17
C ARG A 54 -10.30 -0.57 4.36
N GLY A 55 -10.74 0.36 3.50
CA GLY A 55 -10.48 1.79 3.64
C GLY A 55 -9.00 2.16 3.56
N ARG A 56 -8.60 3.29 4.19
CA ARG A 56 -7.20 3.74 4.26
C ARG A 56 -6.32 2.82 5.11
N ARG A 57 -5.15 2.43 4.58
CA ARG A 57 -4.18 1.56 5.27
C ARG A 57 -2.76 2.05 5.12
N ALA A 58 -2.03 2.20 6.22
CA ALA A 58 -0.60 2.44 6.19
C ALA A 58 0.18 1.12 6.28
N TYR A 59 1.34 1.03 5.63
CA TYR A 59 2.22 -0.13 5.68
C TYR A 59 3.70 0.30 5.70
N ILE A 60 4.52 -0.58 6.27
CA ILE A 60 5.97 -0.51 6.24
C ILE A 60 6.47 -1.80 5.59
N LYS A 61 7.41 -1.67 4.66
CA LYS A 61 8.04 -2.80 3.97
C LYS A 61 9.56 -2.66 4.07
N VAL A 62 10.22 -3.77 4.38
CA VAL A 62 11.68 -3.90 4.34
C VAL A 62 12.01 -4.90 3.23
N GLY A 63 12.85 -4.49 2.28
CA GLY A 63 13.38 -5.35 1.23
C GLY A 63 14.89 -5.48 1.38
N THR A 64 15.43 -6.67 1.17
CA THR A 64 16.87 -6.91 1.11
C THR A 64 17.18 -7.69 -0.16
N LYS A 65 18.27 -7.35 -0.83
CA LYS A 65 18.77 -8.06 -2.00
C LYS A 65 20.21 -8.50 -1.72
N PHE A 66 20.47 -9.77 -2.00
CA PHE A 66 21.75 -10.45 -1.85
C PHE A 66 22.35 -10.78 -3.21
#